data_AF-D3ABK5-F1
#
_entry.id   AF-D3ABK5-F1
#
_cell.length_a   1.000
_cell.length_b   1.000
_cell.length_c   1.000
_cell.angle_alpha   90.00
_cell.angle_beta   90.00
_cell.angle_gamma   90.00
#
_symmetry.space_group_name_H-M   'P 1'
#
loop_
_entity.id
_entity.type
_entity.pdbx_description
1 polymer ?
#
loop_
_entity_poly.entity_id
_entity_poly.type
_entity_poly.pdbx_seq_one_letter_code
_entity_poly.pdbx_strand_id
1 'polypeptide(L)'
;MNKFENVDVLAALEQIMRQNTAFYQDDFEIDKDMLRKAAASDKAEDKTLLWMSRPSGTYCFRERDVFLKDTWQYNTWKFNGEQTRDHVLAYAVELTGKVGGKIRGTLYELDYQQHFRHVIAEAVKADNLILHYEKGDKEQPAAQYFNGSPDPKLGAFLRYEAKPNEPENLREVLRQEQRSREPLAPDDFKSHVAALRDGRIMREARRIVAGMKELSAPNSPNKTHFMVELSPYFVQIASSKDTDRLFSMLPYKSLCFTGMNDRHGLYAVIHKDENREKEVRRPRTSIRRQLSETKQAKATKKTPARTKKNELEV
;
A
#
# COMPACT_ATOMS: atom_id res chain seq x y z
N MET A 1 -1.39 11.02 -5.33
CA MET A 1 -1.74 9.72 -5.95
C MET A 1 -0.91 9.61 -7.21
N ASN A 2 -0.14 8.54 -7.32
CA ASN A 2 0.80 8.33 -8.42
C ASN A 2 0.24 7.31 -9.42
N LYS A 3 0.56 7.47 -10.70
CA LYS A 3 0.21 6.54 -11.79
C LYS A 3 1.48 5.93 -12.37
N PHE A 4 1.51 4.61 -12.56
CA PHE A 4 2.66 3.90 -13.11
C PHE A 4 2.22 3.06 -14.31
N GLU A 5 2.49 3.53 -15.51
CA GLU A 5 2.05 2.88 -16.75
C GLU A 5 3.02 1.80 -17.23
N ASN A 6 2.49 0.80 -17.93
CA ASN A 6 3.25 -0.24 -18.64
C ASN A 6 4.23 -1.03 -17.75
N VAL A 7 3.96 -1.14 -16.45
CA VAL A 7 4.81 -1.88 -15.52
C VAL A 7 4.65 -3.39 -15.70
N ASP A 8 5.66 -4.16 -15.29
CA ASP A 8 5.51 -5.58 -15.00
C ASP A 8 4.76 -5.70 -13.67
N VAL A 9 3.45 -5.97 -13.73
CA VAL A 9 2.53 -5.83 -12.59
C VAL A 9 2.96 -6.71 -11.42
N LEU A 10 3.34 -7.97 -11.69
CA LEU A 10 3.75 -8.89 -10.63
C LEU A 10 5.04 -8.40 -9.96
N ALA A 11 6.04 -8.00 -10.75
CA ALA A 11 7.30 -7.51 -10.23
C ALA A 11 7.17 -6.15 -9.51
N ALA A 12 6.25 -5.30 -9.95
CA ALA A 12 5.97 -4.02 -9.33
C ALA A 12 5.28 -4.19 -7.97
N LEU A 13 4.21 -4.99 -7.91
CA LEU A 13 3.53 -5.27 -6.65
C LEU A 13 4.42 -6.02 -5.65
N GLU A 14 5.30 -6.91 -6.11
CA GLU A 14 6.29 -7.56 -5.25
C GLU A 14 7.25 -6.55 -4.59
N GLN A 15 7.74 -5.58 -5.37
CA GLN A 15 8.63 -4.54 -4.85
C GLN A 15 7.93 -3.66 -3.83
N ILE A 16 6.65 -3.34 -4.05
CA ILE A 16 5.82 -2.60 -3.10
C ILE A 16 5.59 -3.43 -1.83
N MET A 17 5.19 -4.69 -1.97
CA MET A 17 4.95 -5.62 -0.86
C MET A 17 6.18 -5.69 0.06
N ARG A 18 7.38 -5.84 -0.53
CA ARG A 18 8.64 -5.88 0.24
C ARG A 18 8.91 -4.60 1.04
N GLN A 19 8.24 -3.48 0.75
CA GLN A 19 8.38 -2.26 1.55
C GLN A 19 7.45 -2.21 2.76
N ASN A 20 6.42 -3.05 2.84
CA ASN A 20 5.37 -2.90 3.85
C ASN A 20 4.93 -4.21 4.52
N THR A 21 4.93 -5.35 3.81
CA THR A 21 4.51 -6.65 4.34
C THR A 21 5.69 -7.38 5.00
N ALA A 22 5.62 -7.49 6.32
CA ALA A 22 6.63 -8.16 7.14
C ALA A 22 6.37 -9.65 7.31
N PHE A 23 5.11 -10.01 7.54
CA PHE A 23 4.67 -11.38 7.74
C PHE A 23 3.70 -11.78 6.64
N TYR A 24 3.56 -13.09 6.43
CA TYR A 24 2.68 -13.68 5.41
C TYR A 24 2.94 -13.13 4.00
N GLN A 25 4.22 -12.95 3.63
CA GLN A 25 4.58 -12.56 2.24
C GLN A 25 4.12 -13.61 1.21
N ASP A 26 3.93 -14.86 1.65
CA ASP A 26 3.42 -15.95 0.80
C ASP A 26 1.96 -15.73 0.37
N ASP A 27 1.19 -14.86 1.06
CA ASP A 27 -0.15 -14.44 0.60
C ASP A 27 -0.08 -13.83 -0.82
N PHE A 28 1.06 -13.23 -1.17
CA PHE A 28 1.25 -12.66 -2.51
C PHE A 28 1.27 -13.73 -3.61
N GLU A 29 1.51 -15.01 -3.31
CA GLU A 29 1.34 -16.08 -4.30
C GLU A 29 -0.13 -16.29 -4.68
N ILE A 30 -1.05 -16.09 -3.73
CA ILE A 30 -2.50 -16.10 -4.00
C ILE A 30 -2.87 -14.91 -4.88
N ASP A 31 -2.32 -13.73 -4.58
CA ASP A 31 -2.53 -12.53 -5.39
C ASP A 31 -2.00 -12.71 -6.83
N LYS A 32 -0.84 -13.36 -7.01
CA LYS A 32 -0.29 -13.67 -8.33
C LYS A 32 -1.22 -14.58 -9.13
N ASP A 33 -1.83 -15.57 -8.49
CA ASP A 33 -2.82 -16.44 -9.15
C ASP A 33 -4.06 -15.64 -9.59
N MET A 34 -4.58 -14.77 -8.71
CA MET A 34 -5.69 -13.87 -9.05
C MET A 34 -5.36 -12.96 -10.24
N LEU A 35 -4.18 -12.34 -10.23
CA LEU A 35 -3.70 -11.47 -11.31
C LEU A 35 -3.51 -12.23 -12.63
N ARG A 36 -3.01 -13.48 -12.58
CA ARG A 36 -2.88 -14.34 -13.76
C ARG A 36 -4.23 -14.72 -14.35
N LYS A 37 -5.20 -15.08 -13.50
CA LYS A 37 -6.58 -15.39 -13.90
C LYS A 37 -7.26 -14.18 -14.53
N ALA A 38 -7.14 -13.01 -13.91
CA ALA A 38 -7.64 -11.75 -14.44
C ALA A 38 -7.00 -11.38 -15.79
N ALA A 39 -5.68 -11.52 -15.91
CA ALA A 39 -4.96 -11.25 -17.16
C ALA A 39 -5.35 -12.21 -18.30
N ALA A 40 -5.86 -13.40 -17.99
CA ALA A 40 -6.33 -14.38 -18.95
C ALA A 40 -7.83 -14.24 -19.29
N SER A 41 -8.56 -13.37 -18.59
CA SER A 41 -9.98 -13.15 -18.86
C SER A 41 -10.19 -12.31 -20.12
N ASP A 42 -11.20 -12.68 -20.90
CA ASP A 42 -11.68 -11.89 -22.04
C ASP A 42 -12.60 -10.74 -21.61
N LYS A 43 -13.09 -10.75 -20.37
CA LYS A 43 -13.96 -9.70 -19.84
C LYS A 43 -13.14 -8.50 -19.37
N ALA A 44 -13.46 -7.31 -19.87
CA ALA A 44 -12.81 -6.08 -19.43
C ALA A 44 -12.99 -5.83 -17.91
N GLU A 45 -14.17 -6.16 -17.36
CA GLU A 45 -14.48 -6.01 -15.93
C GLU A 45 -13.57 -6.85 -15.01
N ASP A 46 -12.99 -7.95 -15.51
CA ASP A 46 -12.09 -8.80 -14.74
C ASP A 46 -10.66 -8.25 -14.69
N LYS A 47 -10.34 -7.25 -15.54
CA LYS A 47 -8.98 -6.71 -15.70
C LYS A 47 -8.67 -5.55 -14.77
N THR A 48 -9.65 -5.10 -13.98
CA THR A 48 -9.47 -4.07 -12.96
C THR A 48 -9.56 -4.68 -11.57
N LEU A 49 -8.47 -4.57 -10.82
CA LEU A 49 -8.33 -5.15 -9.49
C LEU A 49 -7.95 -4.08 -8.47
N LEU A 50 -8.26 -4.35 -7.21
CA LEU A 50 -7.76 -3.61 -6.07
C LEU A 50 -6.81 -4.51 -5.30
N TRP A 51 -5.61 -3.98 -5.04
CA TRP A 51 -4.57 -4.68 -4.31
C TRP A 51 -4.17 -3.88 -3.08
N MET A 52 -4.01 -4.54 -1.94
CA MET A 52 -3.45 -3.94 -0.73
C MET A 52 -2.29 -4.75 -0.18
N SER A 53 -1.33 -4.05 0.42
CA SER A 53 -0.28 -4.63 1.25
C SER A 53 -0.37 -4.03 2.64
N ARG A 54 -0.36 -4.91 3.64
CA ARG A 54 -0.36 -4.60 5.06
C ARG A 54 0.84 -5.28 5.73
N PRO A 55 1.24 -4.87 6.95
CA PRO A 55 2.35 -5.51 7.65
C PRO A 55 2.24 -7.02 7.82
N SER A 56 1.02 -7.57 7.82
CA SER A 56 0.73 -8.99 8.02
C SER A 56 -0.04 -9.62 6.87
N GLY A 57 0.33 -9.30 5.63
CA GLY A 57 -0.14 -10.00 4.43
C GLY A 57 -0.51 -9.06 3.29
N THR A 58 -1.11 -9.63 2.26
CA THR A 58 -1.61 -8.91 1.09
C THR A 58 -2.99 -9.43 0.69
N TYR A 59 -3.74 -8.60 -0.04
CA TYR A 59 -5.01 -9.01 -0.64
C TYR A 59 -5.15 -8.44 -2.05
N CYS A 60 -5.66 -9.26 -2.96
CA CYS A 60 -6.02 -8.89 -4.33
C CYS A 60 -7.47 -9.26 -4.61
N PHE A 61 -8.29 -8.27 -4.95
CA PHE A 61 -9.71 -8.45 -5.27
C PHE A 61 -10.05 -7.85 -6.63
N ARG A 62 -11.08 -8.39 -7.29
CA ARG A 62 -11.69 -7.67 -8.42
C ARG A 62 -12.31 -6.40 -7.87
N GLU A 63 -12.12 -5.29 -8.57
CA GLU A 63 -12.65 -3.99 -8.12
C GLU A 63 -14.17 -4.03 -7.97
N ARG A 64 -14.85 -4.66 -8.94
CA ARG A 64 -16.29 -4.94 -8.92
C ARG A 64 -16.76 -5.57 -7.60
N ASP A 65 -16.05 -6.58 -7.11
CA ASP A 65 -16.47 -7.33 -5.93
C ASP A 65 -16.30 -6.51 -4.65
N VAL A 66 -15.34 -5.57 -4.62
CA VAL A 66 -15.15 -4.65 -3.48
C VAL A 66 -16.30 -3.66 -3.35
N PHE A 67 -16.94 -3.27 -4.45
CA PHE A 67 -18.13 -2.40 -4.47
C PHE A 67 -19.45 -3.16 -4.33
N LEU A 68 -19.42 -4.47 -4.08
CA LEU A 68 -20.60 -5.27 -3.77
C LEU A 68 -20.72 -5.46 -2.26
N LYS A 69 -21.71 -4.81 -1.68
CA LYS A 69 -21.94 -4.78 -0.23
C LYS A 69 -22.14 -6.18 0.34
N ASP A 70 -21.62 -6.37 1.55
CA ASP A 70 -21.69 -7.60 2.35
C ASP A 70 -20.99 -8.83 1.74
N THR A 71 -20.30 -8.67 0.60
CA THR A 71 -19.37 -9.69 0.09
C THR A 71 -18.12 -9.78 0.96
N TRP A 72 -17.40 -10.89 0.85
CA TRP A 72 -16.14 -11.07 1.58
C TRP A 72 -15.09 -10.00 1.21
N GLN A 73 -15.04 -9.61 -0.06
CA GLN A 73 -14.11 -8.61 -0.61
C GLN A 73 -14.42 -7.23 -0.04
N TYR A 74 -15.68 -6.80 -0.08
CA TYR A 74 -16.14 -5.57 0.55
C TYR A 74 -15.82 -5.55 2.05
N ASN A 75 -16.15 -6.64 2.76
CA ASN A 75 -15.94 -6.72 4.21
C ASN A 75 -14.46 -6.70 4.58
N THR A 76 -13.59 -7.40 3.84
CA THR A 76 -12.13 -7.35 4.08
C THR A 76 -11.56 -5.97 3.79
N TRP A 77 -11.99 -5.30 2.70
CA TRP A 77 -11.55 -3.94 2.39
C TRP A 77 -12.00 -2.93 3.45
N LYS A 78 -13.25 -3.01 3.89
CA LYS A 78 -13.80 -2.20 4.98
C LYS A 78 -13.07 -2.47 6.30
N PHE A 79 -12.94 -3.73 6.70
CA PHE A 79 -12.35 -4.13 7.99
C PHE A 79 -10.93 -3.60 8.17
N ASN A 80 -10.10 -3.71 7.13
CA ASN A 80 -8.73 -3.20 7.19
C ASN A 80 -8.68 -1.67 7.32
N GLY A 81 -9.70 -0.94 6.84
CA GLY A 81 -9.81 0.52 7.00
C GLY A 81 -10.31 0.95 8.38
N GLU A 82 -11.26 0.21 8.95
CA GLU A 82 -11.92 0.57 10.22
C GLU A 82 -11.22 0.03 11.46
N GLN A 83 -10.77 -1.23 11.43
CA GLN A 83 -10.41 -2.00 12.62
C GLN A 83 -8.91 -2.16 12.81
N THR A 84 -8.11 -1.94 11.76
CA THR A 84 -6.66 -2.08 11.86
C THR A 84 -5.99 -0.73 12.07
N ARG A 85 -4.92 -0.73 12.87
CA ARG A 85 -3.97 0.40 12.95
C ARG A 85 -2.80 0.21 11.97
N ASP A 86 -2.94 -0.74 11.05
CA ASP A 86 -1.91 -1.08 10.08
C ASP A 86 -1.71 0.06 9.10
N HIS A 87 -0.47 0.32 8.72
CA HIS A 87 -0.21 1.16 7.57
C HIS A 87 -0.44 0.35 6.30
N VAL A 88 -1.53 0.63 5.59
CA VAL A 88 -1.90 -0.06 4.35
C VAL A 88 -1.38 0.74 3.15
N LEU A 89 -0.69 0.05 2.24
CA LEU A 89 -0.44 0.53 0.89
C LEU A 89 -1.50 -0.07 -0.04
N ALA A 90 -2.18 0.74 -0.83
CA ALA A 90 -3.26 0.28 -1.70
C ALA A 90 -3.10 0.80 -3.13
N TYR A 91 -3.45 -0.05 -4.09
CA TYR A 91 -3.33 0.25 -5.51
C TYR A 91 -4.53 -0.30 -6.28
N ALA A 92 -5.04 0.49 -7.21
CA ALA A 92 -5.83 -0.06 -8.30
C ALA A 92 -4.89 -0.56 -9.41
N VAL A 93 -5.23 -1.69 -9.99
CA VAL A 93 -4.45 -2.39 -11.01
C VAL A 93 -5.32 -2.53 -12.24
N GLU A 94 -4.88 -1.95 -13.35
CA GLU A 94 -5.52 -2.10 -14.66
C GLU A 94 -4.63 -2.92 -15.57
N LEU A 95 -5.07 -4.14 -15.93
CA LEU A 95 -4.28 -5.07 -16.72
C LEU A 95 -4.45 -4.78 -18.22
N THR A 96 -3.34 -4.53 -18.91
CA THR A 96 -3.32 -4.19 -20.34
C THR A 96 -2.95 -5.37 -21.24
N GLY A 97 -2.46 -6.48 -20.66
CA GLY A 97 -2.21 -7.73 -21.38
C GLY A 97 -0.89 -8.39 -21.01
N LYS A 98 -0.36 -9.23 -21.90
CA LYS A 98 0.93 -9.91 -21.72
C LYS A 98 1.92 -9.49 -22.80
N VAL A 99 3.12 -9.07 -22.40
CA VAL A 99 4.21 -8.72 -23.31
C VAL A 99 5.49 -9.42 -22.85
N GLY A 100 6.05 -10.29 -23.70
CA GLY A 100 7.26 -11.04 -23.39
C GLY A 100 7.11 -11.96 -22.16
N GLY A 101 5.95 -12.60 -22.01
CA GLY A 101 5.62 -13.47 -20.87
C GLY A 101 5.28 -12.74 -19.57
N LYS A 102 5.39 -11.41 -19.53
CA LYS A 102 5.10 -10.58 -18.35
C LYS A 102 3.71 -9.99 -18.42
N ILE A 103 2.99 -9.99 -17.29
CA ILE A 103 1.70 -9.31 -17.17
C ILE A 103 1.98 -7.81 -17.09
N ARG A 104 1.43 -7.06 -18.06
CA ARG A 104 1.54 -5.61 -18.15
C ARG A 104 0.26 -4.95 -17.67
N GLY A 105 0.41 -3.75 -17.14
CA GLY A 105 -0.70 -2.97 -16.66
C GLY A 105 -0.27 -1.61 -16.13
N THR A 106 -1.25 -0.88 -15.63
CA THR A 106 -1.10 0.40 -14.97
C THR A 106 -1.43 0.23 -13.49
N LEU A 107 -0.60 0.79 -12.62
CA LEU A 107 -0.87 0.88 -11.18
C LEU A 107 -1.25 2.30 -10.82
N TYR A 108 -2.31 2.45 -10.03
CA TYR A 108 -2.75 3.72 -9.48
C TYR A 108 -2.68 3.64 -7.96
N GLU A 109 -1.81 4.44 -7.34
CA GLU A 109 -1.74 4.51 -5.88
C GLU A 109 -3.03 5.12 -5.32
N LEU A 110 -3.58 4.47 -4.30
CA LEU A 110 -4.79 4.90 -3.59
C LEU A 110 -4.43 5.42 -2.20
N ASP A 111 -5.06 6.52 -1.79
CA ASP A 111 -5.17 6.82 -0.36
C ASP A 111 -6.16 5.82 0.23
N TYR A 112 -5.64 4.77 0.87
CA TYR A 112 -6.46 3.69 1.39
C TYR A 112 -7.54 4.18 2.37
N GLN A 113 -7.19 5.15 3.23
CA GLN A 113 -8.09 5.69 4.25
C GLN A 113 -9.25 6.49 3.64
N GLN A 114 -8.98 7.22 2.56
CA GLN A 114 -10.04 7.86 1.78
C GLN A 114 -10.85 6.82 0.99
N HIS A 115 -10.17 5.85 0.37
CA HIS A 115 -10.78 4.89 -0.55
C HIS A 115 -11.73 3.93 0.14
N PHE A 116 -11.40 3.38 1.32
CA PHE A 116 -12.35 2.46 1.98
C PHE A 116 -13.64 3.18 2.42
N ARG A 117 -13.56 4.46 2.83
CA ARG A 117 -14.74 5.28 3.14
C ARG A 117 -15.60 5.52 1.91
N HIS A 118 -14.96 5.76 0.77
CA HIS A 118 -15.62 5.86 -0.53
C HIS A 118 -16.32 4.55 -0.91
N VAL A 119 -15.65 3.40 -0.76
CA VAL A 119 -16.26 2.08 -0.98
C VAL A 119 -17.51 1.88 -0.11
N ILE A 120 -17.48 2.27 1.18
CA ILE A 120 -18.66 2.17 2.05
C ILE A 120 -19.82 3.04 1.54
N ALA A 121 -19.53 4.23 1.02
CA ALA A 121 -20.54 5.16 0.55
C ALA A 121 -21.21 4.71 -0.75
N GLU A 122 -20.42 4.17 -1.69
CA GLU A 122 -20.87 3.86 -3.06
C GLU A 122 -21.21 2.38 -3.30
N ALA A 123 -20.95 1.48 -2.33
CA ALA A 123 -21.19 0.05 -2.51
C ALA A 123 -22.68 -0.27 -2.80
N VAL A 124 -22.88 -1.08 -3.84
CA VAL A 124 -24.18 -1.54 -4.31
C VAL A 124 -24.55 -2.86 -3.63
N LYS A 125 -25.83 -3.08 -3.32
CA LYS A 125 -26.27 -4.34 -2.70
C LYS A 125 -26.18 -5.50 -3.69
N ALA A 126 -25.89 -6.69 -3.19
CA ALA A 126 -26.08 -7.92 -3.94
C ALA A 126 -27.45 -8.53 -3.62
N ASP A 127 -28.19 -8.98 -4.65
CA ASP A 127 -29.48 -9.66 -4.47
C ASP A 127 -29.30 -11.17 -4.39
N ASN A 128 -28.49 -11.73 -5.28
CA ASN A 128 -28.25 -13.17 -5.40
C ASN A 128 -26.75 -13.48 -5.46
N LEU A 129 -26.40 -14.70 -5.10
CA LEU A 129 -25.10 -15.32 -5.35
C LEU A 129 -25.28 -16.44 -6.36
N ILE A 130 -24.37 -16.50 -7.34
CA ILE A 130 -24.14 -17.71 -8.12
C ILE A 130 -23.03 -18.50 -7.43
N LEU A 131 -23.35 -19.70 -6.99
CA LEU A 131 -22.39 -20.67 -6.45
C LEU A 131 -21.98 -21.60 -7.58
N HIS A 132 -20.72 -21.57 -7.97
CA HIS A 132 -20.15 -22.42 -9.00
C HIS A 132 -19.61 -23.71 -8.40
N TYR A 133 -20.06 -24.84 -8.92
CA TYR A 133 -19.62 -26.18 -8.57
C TYR A 133 -19.07 -26.91 -9.81
N GLU A 134 -18.43 -28.06 -9.61
CA GLU A 134 -17.86 -28.88 -10.69
C GLU A 134 -18.86 -29.25 -11.80
N LYS A 135 -20.11 -29.54 -11.44
CA LYS A 135 -21.14 -30.07 -12.36
C LYS A 135 -22.25 -29.06 -12.66
N GLY A 136 -22.12 -27.81 -12.25
CA GLY A 136 -23.08 -26.76 -12.56
C GLY A 136 -23.15 -25.65 -11.51
N ASP A 137 -24.09 -24.74 -11.73
CA ASP A 137 -24.28 -23.55 -10.90
C ASP A 137 -25.54 -23.66 -10.06
N LYS A 138 -25.53 -23.01 -8.89
CA LYS A 138 -26.69 -22.83 -8.04
C LYS A 138 -26.85 -21.36 -7.70
N GLU A 139 -28.03 -20.80 -7.95
CA GLU A 139 -28.35 -19.44 -7.56
C GLU A 139 -29.14 -19.43 -6.23
N GLN A 140 -28.79 -18.50 -5.34
CA GLN A 140 -29.51 -18.29 -4.08
C GLN A 140 -29.48 -16.81 -3.66
N PRO A 141 -30.40 -16.36 -2.81
CA PRO A 141 -30.36 -15.01 -2.25
C PRO A 141 -29.04 -14.71 -1.53
N ALA A 142 -28.52 -13.50 -1.65
CA ALA A 142 -27.24 -13.12 -1.06
C ALA A 142 -27.25 -13.10 0.47
N ALA A 143 -28.41 -12.86 1.07
CA ALA A 143 -28.61 -12.96 2.52
C ALA A 143 -28.58 -14.42 3.03
N GLN A 144 -28.70 -15.41 2.13
CA GLN A 144 -28.68 -16.82 2.52
C GLN A 144 -27.23 -17.28 2.75
N TYR A 145 -26.96 -17.78 3.96
CA TYR A 145 -25.66 -18.33 4.33
C TYR A 145 -25.25 -19.51 3.42
N PHE A 146 -23.95 -19.58 3.10
CA PHE A 146 -23.31 -20.75 2.52
C PHE A 146 -21.88 -20.87 3.09
N ASN A 147 -21.34 -22.09 3.09
CA ASN A 147 -20.01 -22.39 3.67
C ASN A 147 -19.07 -23.09 2.70
N GLY A 148 -19.38 -23.08 1.39
CA GLY A 148 -18.57 -23.73 0.35
C GLY A 148 -18.49 -25.26 0.48
N SER A 149 -19.41 -25.91 1.21
CA SER A 149 -19.46 -27.37 1.26
C SER A 149 -19.79 -27.94 -0.12
N PRO A 150 -19.27 -29.14 -0.46
CA PRO A 150 -19.68 -29.85 -1.66
C PRO A 150 -21.19 -30.04 -1.71
N ASP A 151 -21.77 -29.91 -2.90
CA ASP A 151 -23.17 -30.21 -3.13
C ASP A 151 -23.30 -31.69 -3.56
N PRO A 152 -24.25 -32.46 -2.98
CA PRO A 152 -24.41 -33.88 -3.31
C PRO A 152 -24.63 -34.17 -4.80
N LYS A 153 -25.21 -33.23 -5.54
CA LYS A 153 -25.47 -33.35 -6.99
C LYS A 153 -24.43 -32.62 -7.82
N LEU A 154 -24.04 -31.42 -7.39
CA LEU A 154 -23.18 -30.54 -8.19
C LEU A 154 -21.67 -30.76 -7.96
N GLY A 155 -21.28 -31.53 -6.94
CA GLY A 155 -19.88 -31.86 -6.67
C GLY A 155 -19.17 -30.82 -5.79
N ALA A 156 -17.86 -30.70 -5.94
CA ALA A 156 -17.07 -29.78 -5.13
C ALA A 156 -17.41 -28.31 -5.46
N PHE A 157 -17.42 -27.47 -4.42
CA PHE A 157 -17.56 -26.03 -4.58
C PHE A 157 -16.28 -25.43 -5.16
N LEU A 158 -16.42 -24.52 -6.12
CA LEU A 158 -15.30 -23.90 -6.82
C LEU A 158 -15.12 -22.44 -6.40
N ARG A 159 -16.19 -21.64 -6.51
CA ARG A 159 -16.21 -20.19 -6.20
C ARG A 159 -17.64 -19.69 -6.14
N TYR A 160 -17.82 -18.46 -5.67
CA TYR A 160 -19.09 -17.74 -5.81
C TYR A 160 -18.92 -16.45 -6.62
N GLU A 161 -20.03 -15.91 -7.10
CA GLU A 161 -20.13 -14.62 -7.76
C GLU A 161 -21.36 -13.89 -7.25
N ALA A 162 -21.21 -12.63 -6.83
CA ALA A 162 -22.33 -11.81 -6.35
C ALA A 162 -22.98 -11.04 -7.50
N LYS A 163 -24.31 -11.12 -7.60
CA LYS A 163 -25.11 -10.35 -8.54
C LYS A 163 -25.60 -9.05 -7.89
N PRO A 164 -25.25 -7.86 -8.42
CA PRO A 164 -25.80 -6.60 -7.93
C PRO A 164 -27.32 -6.57 -8.11
N ASN A 165 -28.01 -5.95 -7.15
CA ASN A 165 -29.43 -5.65 -7.25
C ASN A 165 -29.71 -4.65 -8.40
N GLU A 166 -28.81 -3.68 -8.56
CA GLU A 166 -28.86 -2.64 -9.58
C GLU A 166 -27.55 -2.68 -10.40
N PRO A 167 -27.46 -3.53 -11.43
CA PRO A 167 -26.24 -3.71 -12.23
C PRO A 167 -25.74 -2.42 -12.88
N GLU A 168 -26.64 -1.53 -13.28
CA GLU A 168 -26.27 -0.24 -13.88
C GLU A 168 -25.64 0.71 -12.88
N ASN A 169 -26.06 0.71 -11.61
CA ASN A 169 -25.40 1.52 -10.58
C ASN A 169 -23.98 1.06 -10.35
N LEU A 170 -23.75 -0.26 -10.27
CA LEU A 170 -22.40 -0.80 -10.13
C LEU A 170 -21.53 -0.44 -11.34
N ARG A 171 -22.08 -0.50 -12.55
CA ARG A 171 -21.37 -0.07 -13.77
C ARG A 171 -21.00 1.40 -13.71
N GLU A 172 -21.88 2.26 -13.21
CA GLU A 172 -21.60 3.70 -13.09
C GLU A 172 -20.52 3.98 -12.04
N VAL A 173 -20.58 3.33 -10.87
CA VAL A 173 -19.53 3.43 -9.83
C VAL A 173 -18.16 3.04 -10.41
N LEU A 174 -18.07 1.91 -11.12
CA LEU A 174 -16.81 1.46 -11.73
C LEU A 174 -16.30 2.40 -12.82
N ARG A 175 -17.20 3.02 -13.61
CA ARG A 175 -16.81 4.06 -14.58
C ARG A 175 -16.29 5.32 -13.90
N GLN A 176 -16.89 5.72 -12.77
CA GLN A 176 -16.41 6.87 -12.00
C GLN A 176 -15.03 6.59 -11.41
N GLU A 177 -14.79 5.38 -10.89
CA GLU A 177 -13.47 4.95 -10.45
C GLU A 177 -12.43 5.09 -11.56
N GLN A 178 -12.72 4.58 -12.75
CA GLN A 178 -11.83 4.69 -13.90
C GLN A 178 -11.57 6.15 -14.30
N ARG A 179 -12.63 6.96 -14.46
CA ARG A 179 -12.53 8.39 -14.82
C ARG A 179 -11.74 9.21 -13.80
N SER A 180 -11.85 8.88 -12.51
CA SER A 180 -11.10 9.57 -11.46
C SER A 180 -9.58 9.40 -11.59
N ARG A 181 -9.14 8.31 -12.24
CA ARG A 181 -7.74 7.92 -12.38
C ARG A 181 -7.11 8.35 -13.71
N GLU A 182 -7.92 8.53 -14.75
CA GLU A 182 -7.49 8.98 -16.08
C GLU A 182 -6.58 10.23 -16.09
N PRO A 183 -6.88 11.32 -15.35
CA PRO A 183 -6.10 12.55 -15.44
C PRO A 183 -4.75 12.49 -14.71
N LEU A 184 -4.43 11.40 -14.01
CA LEU A 184 -3.16 11.28 -13.28
C LEU A 184 -1.98 11.19 -14.26
N ALA A 185 -0.97 12.04 -14.03
CA ALA A 185 0.27 12.02 -14.81
C ALA A 185 1.12 10.79 -14.41
N PRO A 186 1.77 10.10 -15.38
CA PRO A 186 2.70 9.02 -15.08
C PRO A 186 3.87 9.50 -14.21
N ASP A 187 4.25 8.69 -13.23
CA ASP A 187 5.38 8.93 -12.31
C ASP A 187 6.43 7.81 -12.42
N ASP A 188 7.63 8.05 -11.87
CA ASP A 188 8.73 7.10 -11.87
C ASP A 188 8.56 6.06 -10.75
N PHE A 189 8.23 4.83 -11.15
CA PHE A 189 8.03 3.72 -10.22
C PHE A 189 9.23 3.45 -9.31
N LYS A 190 10.46 3.64 -9.81
CA LYS A 190 11.67 3.42 -9.02
C LYS A 190 11.80 4.45 -7.89
N SER A 191 11.52 5.71 -8.18
CA SER A 191 11.46 6.79 -7.19
C SER A 191 10.35 6.55 -6.18
N HIS A 192 9.21 6.02 -6.61
CA HIS A 192 8.13 5.63 -5.72
C HIS A 192 8.53 4.55 -4.71
N VAL A 193 9.14 3.45 -5.16
CA VAL A 193 9.64 2.39 -4.25
C VAL A 193 10.67 2.95 -3.26
N ALA A 194 11.54 3.86 -3.70
CA ALA A 194 12.48 4.53 -2.81
C ALA A 194 11.76 5.42 -1.77
N ALA A 195 10.71 6.14 -2.18
CA ALA A 195 9.88 6.94 -1.28
C ALA A 195 9.14 6.07 -0.24
N LEU A 196 8.63 4.90 -0.64
CA LEU A 196 8.01 3.94 0.28
C LEU A 196 9.01 3.45 1.34
N ARG A 197 10.23 3.10 0.93
CA ARG A 197 11.32 2.71 1.83
C ARG A 197 11.66 3.83 2.82
N ASP A 198 11.83 5.05 2.31
CA ASP A 198 12.13 6.23 3.13
C ASP A 198 10.99 6.54 4.11
N GLY A 199 9.75 6.43 3.65
CA GLY A 199 8.55 6.59 4.45
C GLY A 199 8.46 5.57 5.58
N ARG A 200 8.79 4.29 5.32
CA ARG A 200 8.85 3.24 6.36
C ARG A 200 9.82 3.61 7.48
N ILE A 201 11.05 3.99 7.13
CA ILE A 201 12.09 4.37 8.11
C ILE A 201 11.66 5.61 8.90
N MET A 202 11.08 6.61 8.22
CA MET A 202 10.59 7.83 8.87
C MET A 202 9.45 7.55 9.84
N ARG A 203 8.48 6.70 9.48
CA ARG A 203 7.39 6.31 10.39
C ARG A 203 7.93 5.64 11.65
N GLU A 204 8.90 4.74 11.49
CA GLU A 204 9.51 4.06 12.63
C GLU A 204 10.29 5.02 13.53
N ALA A 205 11.06 5.94 12.96
CA ALA A 205 11.76 6.97 13.73
C ALA A 205 10.79 7.84 14.55
N ARG A 206 9.66 8.25 13.94
CA ARG A 206 8.61 9.03 14.62
C ARG A 206 7.96 8.22 15.74
N ARG A 207 7.67 6.95 15.51
CA ARG A 207 7.10 6.04 16.53
C ARG A 207 8.04 5.91 17.73
N ILE A 208 9.34 5.71 17.50
CA ILE A 208 10.32 5.62 18.58
C ILE A 208 10.43 6.94 19.34
N VAL A 209 10.50 8.08 18.66
CA VAL A 209 10.56 9.38 19.33
C VAL A 209 9.30 9.65 20.15
N ALA A 210 8.11 9.38 19.61
CA ALA A 210 6.85 9.52 20.35
C ALA A 210 6.81 8.59 21.57
N GLY A 211 7.13 7.31 21.39
CA GLY A 211 7.20 6.35 22.49
C GLY A 211 8.21 6.75 23.56
N MET A 212 9.34 7.35 23.18
CA MET A 212 10.31 7.86 24.15
C MET A 212 9.71 9.00 24.98
N LYS A 213 8.93 9.92 24.39
CA LYS A 213 8.28 11.03 25.11
C LYS A 213 7.19 10.56 26.06
N GLU A 214 6.41 9.55 25.66
CA GLU A 214 5.28 9.02 26.44
C GLU A 214 5.71 8.35 27.76
N LEU A 215 6.96 7.89 27.87
CA LEU A 215 7.45 7.25 29.09
C LEU A 215 7.58 8.27 30.25
N SER A 216 6.93 8.00 31.38
CA SER A 216 7.02 8.87 32.57
C SER A 216 8.26 8.60 33.43
N ALA A 217 8.80 7.38 33.39
CA ALA A 217 9.98 6.96 34.16
C ALA A 217 10.81 5.91 33.39
N PRO A 218 12.10 5.74 33.73
CA PRO A 218 12.95 4.70 33.15
C PRO A 218 12.33 3.31 33.29
N ASN A 219 12.24 2.58 32.18
CA ASN A 219 11.59 1.27 32.09
C ASN A 219 12.55 0.11 31.88
N SER A 220 13.87 0.35 31.89
CA SER A 220 14.87 -0.72 31.93
C SER A 220 14.84 -1.48 33.25
N PRO A 221 15.34 -2.75 33.30
CA PRO A 221 15.34 -3.57 34.53
C PRO A 221 15.96 -2.86 35.74
N ASN A 222 17.09 -2.17 35.52
CA ASN A 222 17.82 -1.45 36.57
C ASN A 222 17.35 0.01 36.73
N LYS A 223 16.29 0.44 36.04
CA LYS A 223 15.74 1.82 36.08
C LYS A 223 16.72 2.93 35.72
N THR A 224 17.72 2.61 34.89
CA THR A 224 18.76 3.54 34.44
C THR A 224 18.55 4.07 33.02
N HIS A 225 17.64 3.48 32.25
CA HIS A 225 17.44 3.83 30.84
C HIS A 225 15.96 3.84 30.46
N PHE A 226 15.64 4.65 29.45
CA PHE A 226 14.38 4.56 28.71
C PHE A 226 14.56 3.65 27.50
N MET A 227 13.55 2.84 27.23
CA MET A 227 13.57 1.80 26.21
C MET A 227 12.27 1.82 25.41
N VAL A 228 12.39 1.83 24.10
CA VAL A 228 11.27 1.62 23.18
C VAL A 228 11.65 0.50 22.23
N GLU A 229 10.81 -0.53 22.16
CA GLU A 229 11.01 -1.63 21.20
C GLU A 229 10.85 -1.09 19.78
N LEU A 230 11.77 -1.45 18.88
CA LEU A 230 11.60 -1.26 17.44
C LEU A 230 10.41 -2.12 16.97
N SER A 231 9.68 -1.64 15.97
CA SER A 231 8.51 -2.36 15.46
C SER A 231 8.96 -3.72 14.94
N PRO A 232 8.34 -4.84 15.38
CA PRO A 232 8.64 -6.15 14.82
C PRO A 232 8.46 -6.19 13.30
N TYR A 233 7.47 -5.46 12.77
CA TYR A 233 7.28 -5.31 11.33
C TYR A 233 8.46 -4.61 10.66
N PHE A 234 9.00 -3.55 11.26
CA PHE A 234 10.17 -2.87 10.73
C PHE A 234 11.40 -3.78 10.76
N VAL A 235 11.68 -4.41 11.91
CA VAL A 235 12.85 -5.29 12.09
C VAL A 235 12.85 -6.44 11.09
N GLN A 236 11.68 -7.01 10.80
CA GLN A 236 11.53 -8.13 9.88
C GLN A 236 11.92 -7.81 8.42
N ILE A 237 11.71 -6.56 7.96
CA ILE A 237 11.94 -6.17 6.55
C ILE A 237 13.06 -5.14 6.36
N ALA A 238 13.61 -4.61 7.44
CA ALA A 238 14.70 -3.66 7.39
C ALA A 238 16.01 -4.35 7.01
N SER A 239 16.71 -3.77 6.03
CA SER A 239 18.12 -4.09 5.81
C SER A 239 19.00 -3.42 6.86
N SER A 240 20.26 -3.86 7.01
CA SER A 240 21.24 -3.18 7.87
C SER A 240 21.35 -1.67 7.56
N LYS A 241 21.35 -1.31 6.27
CA LYS A 241 21.35 0.10 5.83
C LYS A 241 20.11 0.87 6.27
N ASP A 242 18.96 0.21 6.37
CA ASP A 242 17.73 0.85 6.87
C ASP A 242 17.83 1.10 8.37
N THR A 243 18.37 0.14 9.11
CA THR A 243 18.62 0.25 10.56
C THR A 243 19.64 1.34 10.86
N ASP A 244 20.74 1.44 10.09
CA ASP A 244 21.72 2.52 10.23
C ASP A 244 21.09 3.89 9.96
N ARG A 245 20.23 3.96 8.93
CA ARG A 245 19.51 5.19 8.60
C ARG A 245 18.52 5.56 9.70
N LEU A 246 17.77 4.60 10.24
CA LEU A 246 16.89 4.79 11.39
C LEU A 246 17.68 5.35 12.59
N PHE A 247 18.81 4.72 12.94
CA PHE A 247 19.69 5.17 14.02
C PHE A 247 20.12 6.63 13.82
N SER A 248 20.55 6.98 12.61
CA SER A 248 20.99 8.35 12.28
C SER A 248 19.88 9.40 12.40
N MET A 249 18.62 9.00 12.22
CA MET A 249 17.44 9.87 12.28
C MET A 249 16.98 10.13 13.71
N LEU A 250 17.38 9.30 14.68
CA LEU A 250 17.02 9.48 16.08
C LEU A 250 17.89 10.56 16.74
N PRO A 251 17.30 11.49 17.51
CA PRO A 251 17.98 12.70 17.97
C PRO A 251 18.78 12.53 19.27
N TYR A 252 19.06 11.30 19.69
CA TYR A 252 19.63 10.99 20.99
C TYR A 252 21.13 10.72 20.92
N LYS A 253 21.91 11.25 21.87
CA LYS A 253 23.37 11.13 21.96
C LYS A 253 23.79 9.81 22.61
N SER A 254 23.05 9.37 23.63
CA SER A 254 23.29 8.10 24.34
C SER A 254 22.59 6.90 23.69
N LEU A 255 22.05 7.09 22.48
CA LEU A 255 21.30 6.06 21.78
C LEU A 255 22.14 4.81 21.54
N CYS A 256 21.59 3.65 21.89
CA CYS A 256 22.04 2.37 21.39
C CYS A 256 20.85 1.50 20.99
N PHE A 257 21.08 0.59 20.03
CA PHE A 257 20.16 -0.50 19.73
C PHE A 257 20.67 -1.77 20.39
N THR A 258 19.86 -2.41 21.22
CA THR A 258 20.26 -3.65 21.92
C THR A 258 19.10 -4.62 22.03
N GLY A 259 19.40 -5.91 21.95
CA GLY A 259 18.51 -6.96 22.42
C GLY A 259 18.50 -7.04 23.95
N MET A 260 17.64 -7.88 24.51
CA MET A 260 17.61 -8.17 25.94
C MET A 260 17.62 -9.70 26.14
N ASN A 261 18.34 -10.18 27.14
CA ASN A 261 18.44 -11.63 27.40
C ASN A 261 17.07 -12.21 27.82
N ASP A 262 16.28 -11.45 28.57
CA ASP A 262 15.01 -11.90 29.14
C ASP A 262 13.78 -11.45 28.32
N ARG A 263 13.98 -10.79 27.18
CA ARG A 263 12.88 -10.30 26.31
C ARG A 263 13.24 -10.43 24.84
N HIS A 264 12.31 -10.97 24.06
CA HIS A 264 12.42 -10.93 22.60
C HIS A 264 12.23 -9.49 22.11
N GLY A 265 13.02 -9.09 21.12
CA GLY A 265 12.90 -7.78 20.46
C GLY A 265 14.22 -7.01 20.41
N LEU A 266 14.24 -5.99 19.56
CA LEU A 266 15.33 -5.03 19.45
C LEU A 266 14.85 -3.69 20.00
N TYR A 267 15.61 -3.11 20.93
CA TYR A 267 15.19 -1.90 21.64
C TYR A 267 16.10 -0.72 21.31
N ALA A 268 15.48 0.44 21.09
CA ALA A 268 16.15 1.73 21.17
C ALA A 268 16.25 2.13 22.64
N VAL A 269 17.48 2.40 23.11
CA VAL A 269 17.76 2.68 24.51
C VAL A 269 18.51 3.99 24.65
N ILE A 270 18.10 4.81 25.62
CA ILE A 270 18.75 6.08 25.96
C ILE A 270 18.91 6.19 27.49
N HIS A 271 19.95 6.89 27.94
CA HIS A 271 20.19 7.12 29.36
C HIS A 271 19.04 7.92 30.00
N LYS A 272 18.73 7.64 31.27
CA LYS A 272 17.65 8.32 32.01
C LYS A 272 17.78 9.86 32.04
N ASP A 273 19.01 10.36 31.98
CA ASP A 273 19.30 11.80 32.06
C ASP A 273 19.30 12.49 30.69
N GLU A 274 19.08 11.76 29.59
CA GLU A 274 19.00 12.36 28.26
C GLU A 274 17.64 13.05 28.02
N ASN A 275 17.67 14.27 27.48
CA ASN A 275 16.47 14.99 27.06
C ASN A 275 15.69 14.24 25.95
N ARG A 276 14.42 13.92 26.23
CA ARG A 276 13.48 13.21 25.36
C ARG A 276 12.59 14.13 24.51
N GLU A 277 12.53 15.41 24.84
CA GLU A 277 11.75 16.42 24.12
C GLU A 277 12.47 16.88 22.84
N LYS A 278 12.70 15.93 21.94
CA LYS A 278 13.36 16.14 20.65
C LYS A 278 12.47 15.67 19.51
N GLU A 279 12.79 16.11 18.30
CA GLU A 279 12.14 15.67 17.07
C GLU A 279 13.07 14.80 16.24
N VAL A 280 12.49 13.97 15.37
CA VAL A 280 13.25 13.17 14.41
C VAL A 280 14.13 14.09 13.56
N ARG A 281 15.40 13.74 13.40
CA ARG A 281 16.32 14.47 12.54
C ARG A 281 15.86 14.35 11.09
N ARG A 282 15.91 15.47 10.36
CA ARG A 282 15.63 15.45 8.92
C ARG A 282 16.62 14.50 8.24
N PRO A 283 16.16 13.64 7.31
CA PRO A 283 17.07 12.82 6.51
C PRO A 283 18.09 13.74 5.84
N ARG A 284 19.38 13.44 5.97
CA ARG A 284 20.41 14.18 5.23
C ARG A 284 20.08 14.02 3.74
N THR A 285 19.71 15.12 3.08
CA THR A 285 19.55 15.13 1.62
C THR A 285 20.89 14.73 1.02
N SER A 286 20.89 13.76 0.10
CA SER A 286 22.14 13.37 -0.55
C SER A 286 22.70 14.58 -1.29
N ILE A 287 24.02 14.79 -1.23
CA ILE A 287 24.71 15.89 -1.93
C ILE A 287 24.35 15.89 -3.41
N ARG A 288 24.09 14.71 -4.00
CA ARG A 288 23.64 14.54 -5.39
C ARG A 288 22.24 15.12 -5.65
N ARG A 289 21.31 14.95 -4.71
CA ARG A 289 19.95 15.53 -4.78
C ARG A 289 19.98 17.04 -4.57
N GLN A 290 20.82 17.52 -3.64
CA GLN A 290 21.08 18.96 -3.48
C GLN A 290 21.67 19.56 -4.75
N LEU A 291 22.63 18.89 -5.40
CA LEU A 291 23.22 19.33 -6.66
C LEU A 291 22.22 19.32 -7.84
N SER A 292 21.31 18.34 -7.91
CA SER A 292 20.27 18.31 -8.94
C SER A 292 19.18 19.37 -8.72
N GLU A 293 18.74 19.57 -7.48
CA GLU A 293 17.78 20.62 -7.10
C GLU A 293 18.41 22.02 -7.31
N THR A 294 19.70 22.19 -7.00
CA THR A 294 20.45 23.43 -7.29
C THR A 294 20.62 23.66 -8.80
N LYS A 295 20.82 22.60 -9.60
CA LYS A 295 20.84 22.70 -11.07
C LYS A 295 19.48 23.05 -11.66
N GLN A 296 18.39 22.45 -11.17
CA GLN A 296 17.03 22.79 -11.60
C GLN A 296 16.64 24.22 -11.18
N ALA A 297 16.97 24.65 -9.96
CA ALA A 297 16.73 26.02 -9.49
C ALA A 297 17.58 27.08 -10.22
N LYS A 298 18.75 26.71 -10.76
CA LYS A 298 19.54 27.57 -11.65
C LYS A 298 19.00 27.58 -13.09
N ALA A 299 18.40 26.49 -13.55
CA ALA A 299 17.82 26.40 -14.89
C ALA A 299 16.53 27.24 -15.03
N THR A 300 15.71 27.31 -13.98
CA THR A 300 14.49 28.15 -13.94
C THR A 300 14.75 29.65 -13.79
N LYS A 301 16.00 30.08 -13.53
CA LYS A 301 16.40 31.50 -13.43
C LYS A 301 17.01 32.10 -14.69
N LYS A 302 17.00 31.41 -15.84
CA LYS A 302 17.37 32.05 -17.12
C LYS A 302 16.18 32.80 -17.70
N THR A 303 16.15 34.10 -17.45
CA THR A 303 15.27 35.07 -18.11
C THR A 303 15.45 34.99 -19.64
N PRO A 304 14.39 35.10 -20.46
CA PRO A 304 14.53 35.17 -21.91
C PRO A 304 15.34 36.41 -22.30
N ALA A 305 16.29 36.25 -23.22
CA ALA A 305 17.04 37.36 -23.80
C ALA A 305 16.07 38.31 -24.49
N ARG A 306 16.04 39.57 -24.01
CA ARG A 306 15.21 40.65 -24.51
C ARG A 306 15.62 40.99 -25.95
N THR A 307 14.78 40.67 -26.93
CA THR A 307 14.95 41.10 -28.32
C THR A 307 14.83 42.62 -28.39
N LYS A 308 15.91 43.31 -28.76
CA LYS A 308 15.86 44.75 -29.11
C LYS A 308 15.19 44.88 -30.48
N LYS A 309 13.99 45.45 -30.52
CA LYS A 309 13.50 46.15 -31.72
C LYS A 309 14.19 47.51 -31.74
N ASN A 310 15.01 47.77 -32.76
CA ASN A 310 15.36 49.13 -33.14
C ASN A 310 14.34 49.57 -34.19
N GLU A 311 13.46 50.48 -33.80
CA GLU A 311 12.87 51.45 -34.72
C GLU A 311 13.93 52.51 -35.02
N LEU A 312 14.09 52.86 -36.30
CA LEU A 312 14.60 54.15 -36.76
C LEU A 312 14.02 54.35 -38.18
N GLU A 313 13.04 55.23 -38.29
CA GLU A 313 12.70 55.94 -39.54
C GLU A 313 13.87 56.85 -39.93
N VAL A 314 14.30 56.79 -41.20
CA VAL A 314 14.27 57.89 -42.20
C VAL A 314 14.30 57.22 -43.59
#